data_AF-A0A7C1FLL1-F1
#
_entry.id   AF-A0A7C1FLL1-F1
#
_cell.length_a   1.000
_cell.length_b   1.000
_cell.length_c   1.000
_cell.angle_alpha   90.00
_cell.angle_beta   90.00
_cell.angle_gamma   90.00
#
_symmetry.space_group_name_H-M   'P 1'
#
loop_
_entity.id
_entity.type
_entity.pdbx_description
1 polymer ?
#
loop_
_entity_poly.entity_id
_entity_poly.type
_entity_poly.pdbx_seq_one_letter_code
_entity_poly.pdbx_strand_id
1 'polypeptide(L)'
;MAGAIVAALLASGRRVIMLVPFWPLMFPVFDPHGLPPLFAEFLYDLLFVTIAYGILNLLPVLPLDGGQIARSVLTRIDPRGGLRKALVLSVVVAVLVAVAAVAKLGLSNGLFLALLFGWLAVNNYQALQYQ
;
A
#
# COMPACT_ATOMS: atom_id res chain seq x y z
N MET A 1 -3.12 0.24 14.23
CA MET A 1 -3.02 -1.09 14.86
C MET A 1 -1.59 -1.65 14.80
N ALA A 2 -0.97 -1.76 13.62
CA ALA A 2 0.44 -2.19 13.50
C ALA A 2 1.43 -1.38 14.36
N GLY A 3 1.32 -0.04 14.35
CA GLY A 3 2.18 0.83 15.16
C GLY A 3 2.03 0.65 16.68
N ALA A 4 0.84 0.26 17.16
CA ALA A 4 0.63 -0.03 18.58
C ALA A 4 1.28 -1.36 19.00
N ILE A 5 1.24 -2.36 18.11
CA ILE A 5 1.93 -3.65 18.30
C ILE A 5 3.43 -3.43 18.31
N VAL A 6 3.97 -2.66 17.35
CA VAL A 6 5.40 -2.30 17.31
C VAL A 6 5.81 -1.52 18.57
N ALA A 7 5.01 -0.54 19.00
CA ALA A 7 5.29 0.23 20.22
C ALA A 7 5.29 -0.65 21.48
N ALA A 8 4.35 -1.59 21.60
CA ALA A 8 4.31 -2.55 22.70
C ALA A 8 5.53 -3.49 22.68
N LEU A 9 5.97 -3.93 21.50
CA LEU A 9 7.16 -4.77 21.34
C LEU A 9 8.44 -4.00 21.69
N LEU A 10 8.57 -2.74 21.28
CA LEU A 10 9.69 -1.88 21.67
C LEU A 10 9.71 -1.62 23.18
N ALA A 11 8.55 -1.35 23.78
CA ALA A 11 8.41 -1.17 25.23
C ALA A 11 8.79 -2.43 26.03
N SER A 12 8.67 -3.62 25.43
CA SER A 12 9.12 -4.89 26.04
C SER A 12 10.64 -5.12 26.03
N GLY A 13 11.43 -4.14 25.54
CA GLY A 13 12.89 -4.22 25.52
C GLY A 13 13.48 -5.06 24.37
N ARG A 14 12.65 -5.45 23.40
CA ARG A 14 13.05 -6.30 22.29
C ARG A 14 13.49 -5.47 21.08
N ARG A 15 14.59 -5.89 20.45
CA ARG A 15 15.14 -5.20 19.26
C ARG A 15 14.33 -5.59 18.01
N VAL A 16 14.27 -4.67 17.05
CA VAL A 16 13.55 -4.84 15.78
C VAL A 16 14.60 -4.92 14.68
N ILE A 17 14.87 -6.12 14.14
CA ILE A 17 16.03 -6.36 13.23
C ILE A 17 15.70 -7.35 12.09
N MET A 18 14.50 -7.33 11.53
CA MET A 18 14.14 -8.09 10.33
C MET A 18 13.69 -7.14 9.22
N LEU A 19 14.21 -7.31 8.01
CA LEU A 19 13.76 -6.51 6.87
C LEU A 19 12.60 -7.25 6.20
N VAL A 20 11.38 -6.72 6.32
CA VAL A 20 10.25 -7.20 5.53
C VAL A 20 10.38 -6.67 4.10
N PRO A 21 10.47 -7.55 3.09
CA PRO A 21 10.48 -7.12 1.70
C PRO A 21 9.05 -6.82 1.25
N PHE A 22 8.66 -5.54 1.20
CA PHE A 22 7.49 -5.10 0.43
C PHE A 22 8.01 -4.28 -0.76
N TRP A 23 8.33 -4.97 -1.86
CA TRP A 23 9.03 -4.37 -3.00
C TRP A 23 8.50 -2.98 -3.41
N PRO A 24 9.35 -1.94 -3.52
CA PRO A 24 10.81 -1.89 -3.28
C PRO A 24 11.19 -1.48 -1.85
N LEU A 25 10.23 -1.32 -0.95
CA LEU A 25 10.41 -0.79 0.40
C LEU A 25 10.73 -1.92 1.40
N MET A 26 11.79 -1.72 2.17
CA MET A 26 12.13 -2.61 3.29
C MET A 26 11.72 -1.95 4.60
N PHE A 27 10.98 -2.68 5.44
CA PHE A 27 10.57 -2.18 6.75
C PHE A 27 11.27 -2.97 7.86
N PRO A 28 11.80 -2.29 8.90
CA PRO A 28 12.31 -2.97 10.07
C PRO A 28 11.14 -3.60 10.84
N VAL A 29 11.21 -4.90 11.05
CA VAL A 29 10.26 -5.73 11.80
C VAL A 29 11.04 -6.55 12.84
N PHE A 30 10.29 -7.02 13.82
CA PHE A 30 10.71 -7.54 15.11
C PHE A 30 11.76 -8.69 15.07
N ASP A 31 12.66 -8.73 16.06
CA ASP A 31 13.57 -9.86 16.30
C ASP A 31 12.86 -10.97 17.10
N PRO A 32 12.64 -12.17 16.54
CA PRO A 32 11.85 -13.23 17.16
C PRO A 32 12.54 -13.98 18.31
N HIS A 33 13.80 -13.68 18.64
CA HIS A 33 14.52 -14.39 19.70
C HIS A 33 13.78 -14.35 21.05
N GLY A 34 13.45 -15.53 21.60
CA GLY A 34 12.76 -15.68 22.89
C GLY A 34 11.23 -15.81 22.82
N LEU A 35 10.64 -15.89 21.61
CA LEU A 35 9.23 -16.24 21.43
C LEU A 35 9.02 -17.71 21.05
N PRO A 36 7.88 -18.32 21.41
CA PRO A 36 7.44 -19.57 20.80
C PRO A 36 7.39 -19.43 19.27
N PRO A 37 7.91 -20.40 18.49
CA PRO A 37 8.03 -20.27 17.04
C PRO A 37 6.72 -19.88 16.34
N LEU A 38 5.61 -20.54 16.70
CA LEU A 38 4.29 -20.24 16.15
C LEU A 38 3.83 -18.81 16.42
N PHE A 39 4.14 -18.27 17.60
CA PHE A 39 3.75 -16.90 17.97
C PHE A 39 4.61 -15.86 17.25
N ALA A 40 5.89 -16.17 17.00
CA ALA A 40 6.76 -15.34 16.18
C ALA A 40 6.28 -15.26 14.72
N GLU A 41 5.91 -16.40 14.12
CA GLU A 41 5.35 -16.47 12.76
C GLU A 41 4.03 -15.69 12.67
N PHE A 42 3.11 -15.88 13.63
CA PHE A 42 1.86 -15.14 13.66
C PHE A 42 2.07 -13.63 13.73
N LEU A 43 2.99 -13.15 14.58
CA LEU A 43 3.31 -11.72 14.67
C LEU A 43 3.96 -11.20 13.39
N TYR A 44 4.82 -11.99 12.76
CA TYR A 44 5.43 -11.64 11.47
C TYR A 44 4.34 -11.45 10.40
N ASP A 45 3.45 -12.42 10.22
CA ASP A 45 2.38 -12.36 9.22
C ASP A 45 1.42 -11.19 9.50
N LEU A 46 1.05 -11.00 10.78
CA LEU A 46 0.16 -9.91 11.17
C LEU A 46 0.77 -8.53 10.87
N LEU A 47 2.05 -8.33 11.21
CA LEU A 47 2.75 -7.09 10.92
C LEU A 47 2.98 -6.90 9.42
N PHE A 48 3.36 -7.96 8.71
CA PHE A 48 3.53 -7.96 7.26
C PHE A 48 2.25 -7.50 6.57
N VAL A 49 1.13 -8.17 6.83
CA VAL A 49 -0.17 -7.87 6.21
C VAL A 49 -0.59 -6.44 6.56
N THR A 50 -0.57 -6.07 7.83
CA THR A 50 -1.08 -4.74 8.23
C THR A 50 -0.26 -3.59 7.66
N ILE A 51 1.07 -3.72 7.56
CA ILE A 51 1.94 -2.71 6.99
C ILE A 51 1.83 -2.70 5.46
N ALA A 52 1.89 -3.85 4.80
CA ALA A 52 1.81 -3.97 3.35
C ALA A 52 0.50 -3.40 2.80
N TYR A 53 -0.65 -3.77 3.39
CA TYR A 53 -1.94 -3.21 2.99
C TYR A 53 -2.06 -1.71 3.32
N GLY A 54 -1.45 -1.25 4.42
CA GLY A 54 -1.39 0.17 4.75
C GLY A 54 -0.65 0.97 3.68
N ILE A 55 0.47 0.47 3.17
CA ILE A 55 1.24 1.12 2.10
C ILE A 55 0.47 1.10 0.78
N LEU A 56 -0.13 -0.04 0.43
CA LEU A 56 -0.98 -0.13 -0.76
C LEU A 56 -2.12 0.90 -0.71
N ASN A 57 -2.75 1.08 0.45
CA ASN A 57 -3.82 2.07 0.63
C ASN A 57 -3.33 3.52 0.56
N LEU A 58 -2.05 3.78 0.82
CA LEU A 58 -1.46 5.12 0.69
C LEU A 58 -1.04 5.47 -0.73
N LEU A 59 -1.17 4.55 -1.69
CA LEU A 59 -0.94 4.88 -3.09
C LEU A 59 -1.95 5.94 -3.57
N PRO A 60 -1.52 6.92 -4.38
CA PRO A 60 -2.38 8.00 -4.89
C PRO A 60 -3.32 7.50 -6.00
N VAL A 61 -4.20 6.56 -5.65
CA VAL A 61 -5.21 5.94 -6.51
C VAL A 61 -6.56 5.98 -5.79
N LEU A 62 -7.58 6.62 -6.35
CA LEU A 62 -8.93 6.57 -5.78
C LEU A 62 -9.56 5.18 -5.99
N PRO A 63 -10.36 4.66 -5.04
CA PRO A 63 -10.83 5.30 -3.81
C PRO A 63 -9.92 5.08 -2.59
N LEU A 64 -8.68 4.61 -2.77
CA LEU A 64 -7.74 4.36 -1.67
C LEU A 64 -7.45 5.65 -0.88
N ASP A 65 -7.01 5.49 0.37
CA ASP A 65 -6.74 6.60 1.29
C ASP A 65 -5.75 7.62 0.70
N GLY A 66 -4.68 7.15 0.06
CA GLY A 66 -3.71 7.98 -0.65
C GLY A 66 -4.32 8.75 -1.82
N GLY A 67 -5.28 8.16 -2.52
CA GLY A 67 -6.07 8.84 -3.54
C GLY A 67 -6.94 9.96 -2.97
N GLN A 68 -7.57 9.74 -1.81
CA GLN A 68 -8.37 10.77 -1.14
C GLN A 68 -7.49 11.93 -0.63
N ILE A 69 -6.30 11.62 -0.11
CA ILE A 69 -5.30 12.62 0.27
C ILE A 69 -4.87 13.42 -0.96
N ALA A 70 -4.49 12.74 -2.04
CA ALA A 70 -4.06 13.39 -3.29
C ALA A 70 -5.18 14.29 -3.86
N ARG A 71 -6.43 13.81 -3.88
CA ARG A 71 -7.60 14.61 -4.26
C ARG A 71 -7.74 15.85 -3.40
N SER A 72 -7.66 15.73 -2.08
CA SER A 72 -7.79 16.85 -1.15
C SER A 72 -6.67 17.88 -1.34
N VAL A 73 -5.43 17.45 -1.57
CA VAL A 73 -4.30 18.34 -1.84
C VAL A 73 -4.48 19.04 -3.19
N LEU A 74 -4.80 18.30 -4.24
CA LEU A 74 -4.95 18.84 -5.59
C LEU A 74 -6.14 19.78 -5.72
N THR A 75 -7.26 19.51 -5.02
CA THR A 75 -8.42 20.42 -4.97
C THR A 75 -8.16 21.68 -4.16
N ARG A 76 -7.29 21.63 -3.14
CA ARG A 76 -6.84 22.84 -2.44
C ARG A 76 -5.94 23.71 -3.32
N ILE A 77 -5.06 23.10 -4.11
CA ILE A 77 -4.16 23.82 -5.03
C ILE A 77 -4.92 24.36 -6.24
N ASP A 78 -5.84 23.57 -6.80
CA ASP A 78 -6.66 23.92 -7.96
C ASP A 78 -8.13 23.56 -7.68
N PRO A 79 -8.94 24.50 -7.18
CA PRO A 79 -10.33 24.25 -6.83
C PRO A 79 -11.22 23.85 -8.02
N ARG A 80 -10.84 24.23 -9.25
CA ARG A 80 -11.64 23.97 -10.46
C ARG A 80 -11.24 22.67 -11.15
N GLY A 81 -9.94 22.36 -11.20
CA GLY A 81 -9.39 21.20 -11.91
C GLY A 81 -8.82 20.10 -11.02
N GLY A 82 -8.79 20.28 -9.69
CA GLY A 82 -8.10 19.38 -8.77
C GLY A 82 -8.64 17.96 -8.75
N LEU A 83 -9.96 17.78 -8.92
CA LEU A 83 -10.56 16.45 -9.00
C LEU A 83 -10.15 15.73 -10.29
N ARG A 84 -10.21 16.41 -11.44
CA ARG A 84 -9.72 15.89 -12.72
C ARG A 84 -8.26 15.46 -12.64
N LYS A 85 -7.40 16.29 -12.04
CA LYS A 85 -5.97 15.97 -11.83
C LYS A 85 -5.78 14.76 -10.92
N ALA A 86 -6.59 14.61 -9.87
CA ALA A 86 -6.52 13.47 -8.96
C ALA A 86 -6.95 12.16 -9.63
N LEU A 87 -7.98 12.21 -10.49
CA LEU A 87 -8.40 11.07 -11.30
C LEU A 87 -7.33 10.65 -12.31
N VAL A 88 -6.72 11.61 -13.03
CA VAL A 88 -5.60 11.33 -13.95
C VAL A 88 -4.43 10.70 -13.20
N LEU A 89 -4.05 11.28 -12.05
CA LEU A 89 -2.99 10.72 -11.20
C LEU A 89 -3.32 9.28 -10.79
N SER A 90 -4.57 9.03 -10.39
CA SER A 90 -5.04 7.70 -9.98
C SER A 90 -4.93 6.69 -11.12
N VAL A 91 -5.33 7.05 -12.35
CA VAL A 91 -5.19 6.19 -13.53
C VAL A 91 -3.72 5.87 -13.78
N VAL A 92 -2.85 6.88 -13.84
CA VAL A 92 -1.42 6.70 -14.13
C VAL A 92 -0.77 5.78 -13.10
N VAL A 93 -1.00 6.03 -11.82
CA VAL A 93 -0.40 5.24 -10.73
C VAL A 93 -0.94 3.82 -10.73
N ALA A 94 -2.24 3.63 -10.95
CA ALA A 94 -2.84 2.31 -11.00
C ALA A 94 -2.30 1.46 -12.17
N VAL A 95 -2.15 2.06 -13.36
CA VAL A 95 -1.52 1.38 -14.52
C VAL A 95 -0.07 1.01 -14.22
N LEU A 96 0.71 1.93 -13.64
CA LEU A 96 2.11 1.66 -13.28
C LEU A 96 2.22 0.51 -12.27
N VAL A 97 1.36 0.46 -11.26
CA VAL A 97 1.34 -0.63 -10.27
C VAL A 97 0.92 -1.95 -10.91
N ALA A 98 -0.09 -1.96 -11.77
CA ALA A 98 -0.53 -3.18 -12.45
C ALA A 98 0.58 -3.76 -13.34
N VAL A 99 1.26 -2.91 -14.11
CA VAL A 99 2.40 -3.31 -14.95
C VAL A 99 3.58 -3.79 -14.09
N ALA A 100 3.92 -3.05 -13.04
CA ALA A 100 5.00 -3.42 -12.13
C ALA A 100 4.73 -4.75 -11.42
N ALA A 101 3.48 -5.04 -11.06
CA ALA A 101 3.08 -6.29 -10.44
C ALA A 101 3.41 -7.49 -11.33
N VAL A 102 3.00 -7.45 -12.60
CA VAL A 102 3.31 -8.53 -13.56
C VAL A 102 4.81 -8.60 -13.85
N ALA A 103 5.46 -7.45 -14.05
CA ALA A 103 6.87 -7.39 -14.42
C ALA A 103 7.82 -7.90 -13.33
N LYS A 104 7.44 -7.76 -12.04
CA LYS A 104 8.29 -8.13 -10.90
C LYS A 104 7.90 -9.46 -10.25
N LEU A 105 6.61 -9.72 -10.10
CA LEU A 105 6.12 -10.94 -9.44
C LEU A 105 5.82 -12.07 -10.44
N GLY A 106 5.86 -11.77 -11.74
CA GLY A 106 5.43 -12.70 -12.79
C GLY A 106 3.92 -12.82 -12.85
N LEU A 107 3.42 -13.55 -13.85
CA LEU A 107 1.98 -13.71 -14.05
C LEU A 107 1.32 -14.46 -12.88
N SER A 108 1.96 -15.48 -12.30
CA SER A 108 1.35 -16.32 -11.25
C SER A 108 1.09 -15.54 -9.96
N ASN A 109 2.09 -14.79 -9.47
CA ASN A 109 1.99 -14.08 -8.19
C ASN A 109 1.49 -12.64 -8.34
N GLY A 110 1.71 -12.02 -9.50
CA GLY A 110 1.32 -10.63 -9.78
C GLY A 110 -0.10 -10.48 -10.30
N LEU A 111 -0.79 -11.55 -10.71
CA LEU A 111 -2.10 -11.48 -11.38
C LEU A 111 -3.13 -10.72 -10.55
N PHE A 112 -3.22 -11.02 -9.25
CA PHE A 112 -4.20 -10.40 -8.37
C PHE A 112 -4.00 -8.87 -8.32
N LEU A 113 -2.78 -8.41 -8.06
CA LEU A 113 -2.47 -6.97 -8.03
C LEU A 113 -2.67 -6.33 -9.41
N ALA A 114 -2.30 -7.01 -10.48
CA ALA A 114 -2.47 -6.52 -11.84
C ALA A 114 -3.95 -6.33 -12.19
N LEU A 115 -4.81 -7.29 -11.87
CA LEU A 115 -6.24 -7.20 -12.10
C LEU A 115 -6.90 -6.16 -11.19
N LEU A 116 -6.52 -6.11 -9.91
CA LEU A 116 -7.04 -5.14 -8.96
C LEU A 116 -6.73 -3.70 -9.39
N PHE A 117 -5.46 -3.39 -9.66
CA PHE A 117 -5.07 -2.06 -10.07
C PHE A 117 -5.48 -1.74 -11.52
N GLY A 118 -5.57 -2.75 -12.40
CA GLY A 118 -6.18 -2.59 -13.72
C GLY A 118 -7.65 -2.17 -13.62
N TRP A 119 -8.43 -2.82 -12.75
CA TRP A 119 -9.82 -2.44 -12.47
C TRP A 119 -9.94 -1.03 -11.88
N LEU A 120 -9.07 -0.67 -10.93
CA LEU A 120 -9.01 0.69 -10.38
C LEU A 120 -8.69 1.74 -11.45
N ALA A 121 -7.77 1.44 -12.37
CA ALA A 121 -7.45 2.34 -13.48
C ALA A 121 -8.68 2.58 -14.38
N VAL A 122 -9.41 1.52 -14.74
CA VAL A 122 -10.63 1.61 -15.55
C VAL A 122 -11.70 2.45 -14.85
N ASN A 123 -11.96 2.21 -13.56
CA ASN A 123 -12.95 2.98 -12.80
C ASN A 123 -12.61 4.48 -12.74
N ASN A 124 -11.34 4.81 -12.51
CA ASN A 124 -10.89 6.20 -12.47
C ASN A 124 -10.94 6.88 -13.85
N TYR A 125 -10.64 6.13 -14.91
CA TYR A 125 -10.75 6.61 -16.28
C TYR A 125 -12.21 6.88 -16.66
N GLN A 126 -13.13 6.00 -16.29
CA GLN A 126 -14.56 6.22 -16.50
C GLN A 126 -15.04 7.46 -15.73
N ALA A 127 -14.68 7.59 -14.45
CA ALA A 127 -15.01 8.76 -13.65
C ALA A 127 -14.47 10.08 -14.25
N LEU A 128 -13.33 10.03 -14.95
CA LEU A 128 -12.76 11.17 -15.65
C LEU A 128 -13.59 11.61 -16.87
N GLN A 129 -14.31 10.70 -17.54
CA GLN A 129 -15.17 11.02 -18.68
C GLN A 129 -16.48 11.69 -18.26
N TYR A 130 -16.92 11.47 -17.02
CA TYR A 130 -18.12 12.08 -16.45
C TYR A 130 -17.85 13.43 -15.75
N GLN A 131 -16.63 13.95 -15.83
CA GLN A 131 -16.19 15.25 -15.31
C GLN A 131 -16.19 16.30 -16.41
#